data_AF-A0A2M3ZKX8-F1
#
_entry.id   AF-A0A2M3ZKX8-F1
#
_cell.length_a   1.000
_cell.length_b   1.000
_cell.length_c   1.000
_cell.angle_alpha   90.00
_cell.angle_beta   90.00
_cell.angle_gamma   90.00
#
_symmetry.space_group_name_H-M   'P 1'
#
loop_
_entity.id
_entity.type
_entity.pdbx_description
1 polymer ?
#
loop_
_entity_poly.entity_id
_entity_poly.type
_entity_poly.pdbx_seq_one_letter_code
_entity_poly.pdbx_strand_id
1 'polypeptide(L)'
;CWEYGFYRLYSWHVLLTGLAYHLLMASGIVVLNGNNSLTRSLRHSARRTIHLVLQCVASGAVLVGCVLQYVSREIKGKPHLVSVHSVTGTISVVFVVITLAIGLIILFSGQGQSSCMRPSLSKRLHRFAGLTSFLAGTIAIVLSYDKHTFTEYFSTEMCIMLKCFAVINALLSLLGMFRNLYQFIREWFGFCRNSDYLLYEH
;
A
#
# COMPACT_ATOMS: atom_id res chain seq x y z
N CYS A 1 11.72 8.58 -22.59
CA CYS A 1 10.42 8.92 -21.94
C CYS A 1 10.40 10.29 -21.25
N TRP A 2 11.54 10.83 -20.81
CA TRP A 2 11.63 12.15 -20.16
C TRP A 2 11.83 13.35 -21.09
N GLU A 3 12.14 13.09 -22.37
CA GLU A 3 12.32 14.13 -23.40
C GLU A 3 11.05 14.97 -23.66
N TYR A 4 9.88 14.47 -23.24
CA TYR A 4 8.59 15.18 -23.26
C TYR A 4 7.99 15.34 -21.85
N GLY A 5 8.78 15.20 -20.77
CA GLY A 5 8.34 15.38 -19.38
C GLY A 5 6.97 14.77 -19.04
N PHE A 6 6.05 15.61 -18.59
CA PHE A 6 4.68 15.29 -18.17
C PHE A 6 3.67 15.12 -19.31
N TYR A 7 4.07 15.25 -20.57
CA TYR A 7 3.16 15.07 -21.72
C TYR A 7 2.83 13.59 -22.00
N ARG A 8 3.56 12.65 -21.40
CA ARG A 8 3.30 11.21 -21.55
C ARG A 8 2.59 10.65 -20.32
N LEU A 9 1.48 9.93 -20.56
CA LEU A 9 0.70 9.23 -19.52
C LEU A 9 1.56 8.28 -18.66
N TYR A 10 2.58 7.66 -19.28
CA TYR A 10 3.55 6.82 -18.57
C TYR A 10 4.36 7.58 -17.50
N SER A 11 4.75 8.84 -17.76
CA SER A 11 5.51 9.63 -16.81
C SER A 11 4.69 9.92 -15.55
N TRP A 12 3.40 10.22 -15.72
CA TRP A 12 2.46 10.37 -14.61
C TRP A 12 2.28 9.08 -13.81
N HIS A 13 2.24 7.92 -14.47
CA HIS A 13 2.22 6.64 -13.77
C HIS A 13 3.41 6.48 -12.82
N VAL A 14 4.63 6.72 -13.33
CA VAL A 14 5.87 6.60 -12.54
C VAL A 14 5.87 7.59 -11.37
N LEU A 15 5.48 8.84 -11.62
CA LEU A 15 5.49 9.89 -10.60
C LEU A 15 4.43 9.67 -9.52
N LEU A 16 3.18 9.39 -9.91
CA LEU A 16 2.08 9.21 -8.97
C LEU A 16 2.27 7.95 -8.11
N THR A 17 2.64 6.82 -8.73
CA THR A 17 2.87 5.58 -7.98
C THR A 17 4.13 5.66 -7.13
N GLY A 18 5.21 6.28 -7.64
CA GLY A 18 6.43 6.53 -6.87
C GLY A 18 6.16 7.38 -5.63
N LEU A 19 5.52 8.55 -5.80
CA LEU A 19 5.16 9.44 -4.70
C LEU A 19 4.25 8.75 -3.67
N ALA A 20 3.28 7.98 -4.14
CA ALA A 20 2.35 7.27 -3.28
C ALA A 20 3.05 6.24 -2.40
N TYR A 21 3.86 5.34 -2.96
CA TYR A 21 4.50 4.28 -2.17
C TYR A 21 5.65 4.79 -1.31
N HIS A 22 6.52 5.64 -1.85
CA HIS A 22 7.70 6.09 -1.13
C HIS A 22 7.39 7.03 0.03
N LEU A 23 6.46 7.96 -0.17
CA LEU A 23 6.23 9.04 0.77
C LEU A 23 4.86 8.92 1.44
N LEU A 24 3.77 8.92 0.68
CA LEU A 24 2.44 9.06 1.26
C LEU A 24 1.98 7.83 2.06
N MET A 25 2.02 6.64 1.47
CA MET A 25 1.62 5.39 2.16
C MET A 25 2.57 5.08 3.30
N ALA A 26 3.88 5.16 3.08
CA ALA A 26 4.90 4.92 4.10
C ALA A 26 4.71 5.87 5.30
N SER A 27 4.58 7.17 5.05
CA SER A 27 4.37 8.18 6.11
C SER A 27 3.05 7.95 6.85
N GLY A 28 1.97 7.61 6.14
CA GLY A 28 0.67 7.29 6.75
C GLY A 28 0.73 6.06 7.66
N ILE A 29 1.52 5.04 7.30
CA ILE A 29 1.74 3.84 8.13
C ILE A 29 2.58 4.21 9.35
N VAL A 30 3.71 4.89 9.14
CA VAL A 30 4.63 5.27 10.23
C VAL A 30 3.92 6.15 11.26
N VAL A 31 3.18 7.18 10.85
CA VAL A 31 2.46 8.09 11.76
C VAL A 31 1.47 7.35 12.65
N LEU A 32 0.79 6.32 12.14
CA LEU A 32 -0.17 5.54 12.94
C LEU A 32 0.54 4.64 13.97
N ASN A 33 1.78 4.24 13.70
CA ASN A 33 2.61 3.45 14.62
C ASN A 33 3.09 4.36 15.77
N GLY A 34 2.27 4.45 16.83
CA GLY A 34 2.44 5.39 17.94
C GLY A 34 3.68 5.28 18.81
N ASN A 35 4.63 4.41 18.46
CA ASN A 35 5.94 4.25 19.10
C ASN A 35 7.06 5.02 18.39
N ASN A 36 6.79 5.72 17.28
CA ASN A 36 7.80 6.59 16.69
C ASN A 36 7.96 7.87 17.54
N SER A 37 9.20 8.34 17.69
CA SER A 37 9.53 9.53 18.49
C SER A 37 8.83 10.79 17.97
N LEU A 38 8.63 10.86 16.66
CA LEU A 38 8.12 12.04 15.92
C LEU A 38 6.62 12.32 16.13
N THR A 39 5.83 11.29 16.43
CA THR A 39 4.37 11.38 16.61
C THR A 39 3.92 10.94 17.99
N ARG A 40 4.87 10.73 18.91
CA ARG A 40 4.61 10.36 20.30
C ARG A 40 3.77 11.42 21.04
N SER A 41 3.94 12.69 20.67
CA SER A 41 3.17 13.82 21.21
C SER A 41 1.76 13.95 20.63
N LEU A 42 1.45 13.27 19.52
CA LEU A 42 0.14 13.36 18.86
C LEU A 42 -0.87 12.42 19.52
N ARG A 43 -2.09 12.93 19.74
CA ARG A 43 -3.23 12.12 20.20
C ARG A 43 -3.55 11.02 19.18
N HIS A 44 -4.03 9.88 19.68
CA HIS A 44 -4.37 8.73 18.83
C HIS A 44 -5.39 9.06 17.72
N SER A 45 -6.35 9.95 18.00
CA SER A 45 -7.34 10.43 17.03
C SER A 45 -6.72 11.27 15.91
N ALA A 46 -5.74 12.11 16.23
CA ALA A 46 -5.00 12.92 15.24
C ALA A 46 -4.18 12.01 14.31
N ARG A 47 -3.44 11.05 14.87
CA ARG A 47 -2.68 10.06 14.07
C ARG A 47 -3.57 9.25 13.14
N ARG A 48 -4.75 8.84 13.61
CA ARG A 48 -5.75 8.14 12.79
C ARG A 48 -6.24 9.01 11.63
N THR A 49 -6.46 10.30 11.87
CA THR A 49 -6.93 11.24 10.82
C THR A 49 -5.84 11.47 9.78
N ILE A 50 -4.59 11.69 10.20
CA ILE A 50 -3.45 11.82 9.29
C ILE A 50 -3.27 10.56 8.46
N HIS A 51 -3.33 9.38 9.09
CA HIS A 51 -3.30 8.10 8.38
C HIS A 51 -4.39 8.00 7.32
N LEU A 52 -5.65 8.29 7.68
CA LEU A 52 -6.77 8.25 6.74
C LEU A 52 -6.52 9.16 5.53
N VAL A 53 -6.16 10.42 5.75
CA VAL A 53 -5.93 11.39 4.68
C VAL A 53 -4.78 10.92 3.77
N LEU A 54 -3.64 10.57 4.35
CA LEU A 54 -2.47 10.12 3.57
C LEU A 54 -2.77 8.85 2.77
N GLN A 55 -3.45 7.86 3.35
CA GLN A 55 -3.79 6.63 2.64
C GLN A 55 -4.84 6.87 1.53
N CYS A 56 -5.83 7.74 1.75
CA CYS A 56 -6.80 8.09 0.71
C CYS A 56 -6.12 8.78 -0.49
N VAL A 57 -5.27 9.78 -0.24
CA VAL A 57 -4.54 10.49 -1.30
C VAL A 57 -3.58 9.56 -2.02
N ALA A 58 -2.83 8.74 -1.28
CA ALA A 58 -1.92 7.76 -1.87
C ALA A 58 -2.65 6.73 -2.73
N SER A 59 -3.77 6.17 -2.23
CA SER A 59 -4.59 5.20 -2.96
C SER A 59 -5.14 5.82 -4.25
N GLY A 60 -5.62 7.07 -4.19
CA GLY A 60 -6.06 7.81 -5.37
C GLY A 60 -4.94 7.97 -6.40
N ALA A 61 -3.75 8.38 -5.96
CA ALA A 61 -2.58 8.52 -6.84
C ALA A 61 -2.17 7.18 -7.48
N VAL A 62 -2.19 6.07 -6.73
CA VAL A 62 -1.92 4.72 -7.26
C VAL A 62 -2.95 4.34 -8.33
N LEU A 63 -4.25 4.52 -8.04
CA LEU A 63 -5.32 4.17 -8.97
C LEU A 63 -5.24 4.99 -10.26
N VAL A 64 -5.13 6.31 -10.14
CA VAL A 64 -4.97 7.20 -11.30
C VAL A 64 -3.71 6.84 -12.09
N GLY A 65 -2.57 6.65 -11.41
CA GLY A 65 -1.32 6.25 -12.06
C GLY A 65 -1.46 4.93 -12.82
N CYS A 66 -2.20 3.95 -12.28
CA CYS A 66 -2.43 2.67 -12.96
C CYS A 66 -3.36 2.79 -14.17
N VAL A 67 -4.43 3.59 -14.06
CA VAL A 67 -5.33 3.87 -15.20
C VAL A 67 -4.57 4.56 -16.33
N LEU A 68 -3.74 5.57 -16.02
CA LEU A 68 -2.92 6.26 -17.03
C LEU A 68 -1.96 5.31 -17.73
N GLN A 69 -1.38 4.36 -16.99
CA GLN A 69 -0.52 3.33 -17.57
C GLN A 69 -1.28 2.35 -18.45
N TYR A 70 -2.47 1.92 -18.04
CA TYR A 70 -3.34 1.06 -18.82
C TYR A 70 -3.68 1.73 -20.16
N VAL A 71 -4.19 2.96 -20.13
CA VAL A 71 -4.50 3.77 -21.32
C VAL A 71 -3.25 3.99 -22.18
N SER A 72 -2.09 4.27 -21.57
CA SER A 72 -0.84 4.41 -22.33
C SER A 72 -0.45 3.15 -23.09
N ARG A 73 -0.78 1.96 -22.58
CA ARG A 73 -0.45 0.68 -23.21
C ARG A 73 -1.42 0.34 -24.32
N GLU A 74 -2.72 0.60 -24.09
CA GLU A 74 -3.77 0.48 -25.11
C GLU A 74 -3.44 1.33 -26.35
N ILE A 75 -3.15 2.62 -26.16
CA ILE A 75 -2.80 3.53 -27.27
C ILE A 75 -1.56 3.05 -28.05
N LYS A 76 -0.63 2.36 -27.38
CA LYS A 76 0.62 1.86 -27.98
C LYS A 76 0.50 0.42 -28.50
N GLY A 77 -0.67 -0.21 -28.41
CA GLY A 77 -0.88 -1.62 -28.78
C GLY A 77 0.03 -2.59 -28.03
N LYS A 78 0.44 -2.26 -26.79
CA LYS A 78 1.37 -3.08 -26.01
C LYS A 78 0.61 -4.07 -25.13
N PRO A 79 1.11 -5.31 -24.97
CA PRO A 79 0.47 -6.28 -24.10
C PRO A 79 0.53 -5.85 -22.62
N HIS A 80 -0.49 -6.26 -21.86
CA HIS A 80 -0.64 -5.99 -20.42
C HIS A 80 -0.13 -7.17 -19.58
N LEU A 81 0.23 -6.89 -18.32
CA LEU A 81 0.59 -7.90 -17.31
C LEU A 81 1.72 -8.87 -17.66
N VAL A 82 2.56 -8.57 -18.65
CA VAL A 82 3.65 -9.46 -19.10
C VAL A 82 4.84 -9.50 -18.13
N SER A 83 5.14 -8.38 -17.47
CA SER A 83 6.32 -8.27 -16.60
C SER A 83 6.01 -8.61 -15.15
N VAL A 84 7.00 -9.11 -14.41
CA VAL A 84 6.89 -9.33 -12.94
C VAL A 84 6.42 -8.05 -12.25
N HIS A 85 6.99 -6.89 -12.62
CA HIS A 85 6.54 -5.58 -12.14
C HIS A 85 5.04 -5.30 -12.36
N SER A 86 4.50 -5.65 -13.54
CA SER A 86 3.08 -5.40 -13.82
C SER A 86 2.18 -6.37 -13.05
N VAL A 87 2.61 -7.62 -12.84
CA VAL A 87 1.86 -8.58 -12.01
C VAL A 87 1.86 -8.14 -10.55
N THR A 88 3.03 -7.83 -9.97
CA THR A 88 3.14 -7.38 -8.58
C THR A 88 2.44 -6.04 -8.35
N GLY A 89 2.53 -5.11 -9.30
CA GLY A 89 1.80 -3.84 -9.29
C GLY A 89 0.29 -4.04 -9.32
N THR A 90 -0.23 -4.97 -10.13
CA THR A 90 -1.67 -5.26 -10.17
C THR A 90 -2.16 -5.92 -8.89
N ILE A 91 -1.41 -6.87 -8.32
CA ILE A 91 -1.72 -7.44 -7.00
C ILE A 91 -1.83 -6.32 -5.98
N SER A 92 -0.86 -5.41 -5.97
CA SER A 92 -0.86 -4.26 -5.08
C SER A 92 -2.12 -3.40 -5.22
N VAL A 93 -2.51 -3.04 -6.45
CA VAL A 93 -3.71 -2.24 -6.74
C VAL A 93 -5.00 -2.93 -6.26
N VAL A 94 -5.14 -4.23 -6.48
CA VAL A 94 -6.30 -4.99 -5.99
C VAL A 94 -6.41 -4.88 -4.48
N PHE A 95 -5.31 -5.06 -3.75
CA PHE A 95 -5.28 -4.92 -2.31
C PHE A 95 -5.46 -3.47 -1.83
N VAL A 96 -5.03 -2.46 -2.60
CA VAL A 96 -5.33 -1.04 -2.33
C VAL A 96 -6.85 -0.81 -2.33
N VAL A 97 -7.56 -1.31 -3.34
CA VAL A 97 -9.02 -1.16 -3.42
C VAL A 97 -9.70 -1.84 -2.24
N ILE A 98 -9.29 -3.08 -1.93
CA ILE A 98 -9.83 -3.85 -0.80
C ILE A 98 -9.59 -3.12 0.53
N THR A 99 -8.36 -2.69 0.80
CA THR A 99 -8.02 -2.04 2.08
C THR A 99 -8.71 -0.69 2.24
N LEU A 100 -8.86 0.07 1.15
CA LEU A 100 -9.58 1.34 1.15
C LEU A 100 -11.06 1.13 1.47
N ALA A 101 -11.72 0.16 0.83
CA ALA A 101 -13.12 -0.17 1.10
C ALA A 101 -13.34 -0.60 2.56
N ILE A 102 -12.48 -1.47 3.10
CA ILE A 102 -12.56 -1.90 4.51
C ILE A 102 -12.28 -0.71 5.45
N GLY A 103 -11.34 0.17 5.10
CA GLY A 103 -11.04 1.39 5.84
C GLY A 103 -12.27 2.31 5.97
N LEU A 104 -13.03 2.48 4.88
CA LEU A 104 -14.29 3.21 4.87
C LEU A 104 -15.36 2.54 5.73
N ILE A 105 -15.51 1.21 5.65
CA ILE A 105 -16.42 0.46 6.52
C ILE A 105 -16.09 0.73 8.00
N ILE A 106 -14.82 0.65 8.40
CA ILE A 106 -14.38 0.94 9.77
C ILE A 106 -14.70 2.39 10.16
N LEU A 107 -14.52 3.34 9.25
CA LEU A 107 -14.79 4.75 9.49
C LEU A 107 -16.28 5.02 9.78
N PHE A 108 -17.18 4.47 8.96
CA PHE A 108 -18.62 4.65 9.13
C PHE A 108 -19.18 3.89 10.34
N SER A 109 -18.65 2.68 10.60
CA SER A 109 -19.03 1.88 11.77
C SER A 109 -18.70 2.59 13.09
N GLY A 110 -17.60 3.36 13.12
CA GLY A 110 -17.21 4.15 14.28
C GLY A 110 -18.07 5.40 14.51
N GLN A 111 -18.94 5.77 13.56
CA GLN A 111 -19.84 6.92 13.63
C GLN A 111 -21.29 6.50 13.96
N GLY A 112 -21.51 5.27 14.43
CA GLY A 112 -22.83 4.78 14.85
C GLY A 112 -23.68 4.18 13.73
N GLN A 113 -23.16 4.05 12.50
CA GLN A 113 -23.85 3.29 11.46
C GLN A 113 -23.67 1.78 11.68
N SER A 114 -24.75 1.02 11.45
CA SER A 114 -24.71 -0.45 11.50
C SER A 114 -23.71 -0.97 10.47
N SER A 115 -22.64 -1.62 10.94
CA SER A 115 -21.64 -2.21 10.07
C SER A 115 -22.12 -3.56 9.53
N CYS A 116 -21.87 -3.83 8.24
CA CYS A 116 -22.06 -5.16 7.67
C CYS A 116 -21.07 -6.19 8.25
N MET A 117 -19.98 -5.76 8.89
CA MET A 117 -18.91 -6.63 9.37
C MET A 117 -18.56 -6.38 10.84
N ARG A 118 -18.18 -7.44 11.56
CA ARG A 118 -17.71 -7.33 12.95
C ARG A 118 -16.52 -6.35 13.04
N PRO A 119 -16.54 -5.32 13.91
CA PRO A 119 -15.49 -4.30 13.98
C PRO A 119 -14.07 -4.85 14.19
N SER A 120 -13.93 -5.97 14.90
CA SER A 120 -12.65 -6.65 15.10
C SER A 120 -12.13 -7.30 13.81
N LEU A 121 -12.98 -7.97 13.05
CA LEU A 121 -12.64 -8.60 11.79
C LEU A 121 -12.27 -7.57 10.72
N SER A 122 -13.05 -6.49 10.57
CA SER A 122 -12.75 -5.42 9.61
C SER A 122 -11.37 -4.81 9.87
N LYS A 123 -11.04 -4.52 11.14
CA LYS A 123 -9.71 -4.00 11.52
C LYS A 123 -8.59 -4.97 11.18
N ARG A 124 -8.82 -6.28 11.30
CA ARG A 124 -7.83 -7.32 10.94
C ARG A 124 -7.63 -7.40 9.44
N LEU A 125 -8.71 -7.47 8.67
CA LEU A 125 -8.65 -7.54 7.21
C LEU A 125 -8.05 -6.28 6.59
N HIS A 126 -8.35 -5.09 7.14
CA HIS A 126 -7.72 -3.84 6.70
C HIS A 126 -6.20 -3.86 6.91
N ARG A 127 -5.71 -4.36 8.06
CA ARG A 127 -4.27 -4.49 8.32
C ARG A 127 -3.61 -5.46 7.35
N PHE A 128 -4.22 -6.63 7.15
CA PHE A 128 -3.70 -7.64 6.22
C PHE A 128 -3.66 -7.11 4.79
N ALA A 129 -4.78 -6.58 4.30
CA ALA A 129 -4.89 -6.03 2.95
C ALA A 129 -3.92 -4.84 2.74
N GLY A 130 -3.84 -3.93 3.71
CA GLY A 130 -2.92 -2.79 3.68
C GLY A 130 -1.44 -3.20 3.65
N LEU A 131 -1.06 -4.21 4.44
CA LEU A 131 0.29 -4.77 4.43
C LEU A 131 0.62 -5.39 3.07
N THR A 132 -0.27 -6.23 2.54
CA THR A 132 -0.09 -6.88 1.24
C THR A 132 0.00 -5.85 0.11
N SER A 133 -0.87 -4.83 0.10
CA SER A 133 -0.79 -3.76 -0.91
C SER A 133 0.54 -3.02 -0.86
N PHE A 134 0.99 -2.65 0.35
CA PHE A 134 2.21 -1.87 0.53
C PHE A 134 3.47 -2.66 0.14
N LEU A 135 3.56 -3.94 0.55
CA LEU A 135 4.69 -4.81 0.20
C LEU A 135 4.74 -5.07 -1.31
N ALA A 136 3.62 -5.50 -1.90
CA ALA A 136 3.56 -5.77 -3.33
C ALA A 136 3.88 -4.51 -4.17
N GLY A 137 3.41 -3.34 -3.73
CA GLY A 137 3.68 -2.06 -4.39
C GLY A 137 5.13 -1.62 -4.27
N THR A 138 5.73 -1.78 -3.09
CA THR A 138 7.16 -1.52 -2.87
C THR A 138 8.02 -2.43 -3.76
N ILE A 139 7.70 -3.72 -3.83
CA ILE A 139 8.39 -4.67 -4.71
C ILE A 139 8.24 -4.23 -6.17
N ALA A 140 7.04 -3.85 -6.60
CA ALA A 140 6.82 -3.34 -7.95
C ALA A 140 7.68 -2.09 -8.24
N ILE A 141 7.78 -1.15 -7.30
CA ILE A 141 8.63 0.05 -7.42
C ILE A 141 10.11 -0.34 -7.54
N VAL A 142 10.62 -1.23 -6.70
CA VAL A 142 12.03 -1.69 -6.78
C VAL A 142 12.32 -2.33 -8.14
N LEU A 143 11.43 -3.21 -8.62
CA LEU A 143 11.54 -3.83 -9.94
C LEU A 143 11.44 -2.82 -11.08
N SER A 144 10.79 -1.67 -10.87
CA SER A 144 10.66 -0.63 -11.90
C SER A 144 12.00 0.05 -12.21
N TYR A 145 12.90 0.13 -11.22
CA TYR A 145 14.22 0.74 -11.38
C TYR A 145 15.20 -0.11 -12.19
N ASP A 146 14.91 -1.41 -12.34
CA ASP A 146 15.67 -2.33 -13.21
C ASP A 146 15.15 -2.36 -14.66
N LYS A 147 14.07 -1.65 -14.96
CA LYS A 147 13.57 -1.61 -16.33
C LYS A 147 14.44 -0.74 -17.21
N HIS A 148 14.71 -1.21 -18.42
CA HIS A 148 15.44 -0.45 -19.45
C HIS A 148 14.92 0.99 -19.62
N THR A 149 13.61 1.17 -19.59
CA THR A 149 12.97 2.50 -19.69
C THR A 149 13.37 3.48 -18.58
N PHE A 150 13.87 2.99 -17.45
CA PHE A 150 14.38 3.79 -16.33
C PHE A 150 15.90 3.93 -16.39
N THR A 151 16.62 2.83 -16.61
CA THR A 151 18.10 2.80 -16.64
C THR A 151 18.70 3.54 -17.84
N GLU A 152 17.93 3.77 -18.90
CA GLU A 152 18.35 4.56 -20.08
C GLU A 152 18.45 6.07 -19.77
N TYR A 153 17.74 6.56 -18.74
CA TYR A 153 17.65 8.01 -18.43
C TYR A 153 18.25 8.39 -17.08
N PHE A 154 18.49 7.42 -16.20
CA PHE A 154 19.03 7.66 -14.87
C PHE A 154 20.31 6.85 -14.67
N SER A 155 21.28 7.45 -13.97
CA SER A 155 22.53 6.76 -13.65
C SER A 155 22.28 5.55 -12.75
N THR A 156 23.20 4.58 -12.80
CA THR A 156 23.14 3.39 -11.96
C THR A 156 23.11 3.75 -10.48
N GLU A 157 23.87 4.77 -10.06
CA GLU A 157 23.94 5.27 -8.69
C GLU A 157 22.59 5.82 -8.23
N MET A 158 21.90 6.59 -9.09
CA MET A 158 20.56 7.10 -8.76
C MET A 158 19.53 5.98 -8.63
N CYS A 159 19.61 4.96 -9.51
CA CYS A 159 18.74 3.79 -9.42
C CYS A 159 18.98 3.02 -8.11
N ILE A 160 20.24 2.82 -7.72
CA ILE A 160 20.60 2.18 -6.44
C ILE A 160 20.09 3.00 -5.27
N MET A 161 20.29 4.31 -5.27
CA MET A 161 19.81 5.21 -4.21
C MET A 161 18.29 5.12 -4.03
N LEU A 162 17.52 5.12 -5.13
CA LEU A 162 16.06 5.00 -5.09
C LEU A 162 15.60 3.64 -4.58
N LYS A 163 16.30 2.56 -4.92
CA LYS A 163 16.04 1.22 -4.34
C LYS A 163 16.31 1.19 -2.85
N CYS A 164 17.48 1.68 -2.42
CA CYS A 164 17.85 1.76 -1.01
C CYS A 164 16.81 2.57 -0.23
N PHE A 165 16.38 3.71 -0.77
CA PHE A 165 15.32 4.52 -0.19
C PHE A 165 13.99 3.76 -0.07
N ALA A 166 13.57 3.04 -1.12
CA ALA A 166 12.36 2.20 -1.07
C ALA A 166 12.44 1.16 0.05
N VAL A 167 13.57 0.46 0.13
CA VAL A 167 13.80 -0.61 1.10
C VAL A 167 13.83 -0.05 2.52
N ILE A 168 14.54 1.05 2.76
CA ILE A 168 14.60 1.70 4.08
C ILE A 168 13.21 2.15 4.53
N ASN A 169 12.44 2.82 3.66
CA ASN A 169 11.08 3.24 3.97
C ASN A 169 10.16 2.05 4.27
N ALA A 170 10.31 0.97 3.51
CA ALA A 170 9.57 -0.26 3.75
C ALA A 170 9.93 -0.87 5.10
N LEU A 171 11.22 -0.96 5.45
CA LEU A 171 11.68 -1.46 6.75
C LEU A 171 11.16 -0.59 7.90
N LEU A 172 11.24 0.73 7.81
CA LEU A 172 10.72 1.65 8.83
C LEU A 172 9.20 1.48 9.04
N SER A 173 8.47 1.36 7.94
CA SER A 173 7.02 1.10 7.97
C SER A 173 6.72 -0.28 8.58
N LEU A 174 7.51 -1.29 8.20
CA LEU A 174 7.39 -2.67 8.62
C LEU A 174 7.74 -2.89 10.09
N LEU A 175 8.73 -2.19 10.66
CA LEU A 175 9.08 -2.31 12.08
C LEU A 175 7.87 -2.03 12.99
N GLY A 176 7.03 -1.05 12.62
CA GLY A 176 5.78 -0.80 13.32
C GLY A 176 4.66 -1.80 12.97
N MET A 177 4.68 -2.39 11.77
CA MET A 177 3.70 -3.41 11.34
C MET A 177 4.01 -4.82 11.88
N PHE A 178 5.27 -5.24 12.05
CA PHE A 178 5.64 -6.60 12.43
C PHE A 178 5.20 -6.97 13.85
N ARG A 179 5.21 -6.03 14.81
CA ARG A 179 4.60 -6.24 16.13
C ARG A 179 3.10 -6.53 16.01
N ASN A 180 2.42 -5.81 15.12
CA ASN A 180 0.99 -5.99 14.85
C ASN A 180 0.71 -7.26 14.00
N LEU A 181 1.63 -7.67 13.13
CA LEU A 181 1.54 -8.88 12.31
C LEU A 181 1.78 -10.14 13.15
N TYR A 182 2.75 -10.12 14.07
CA TYR A 182 2.97 -11.21 15.01
C TYR A 182 1.74 -11.41 15.91
N GLN A 183 1.17 -10.33 16.43
CA GLN A 183 -0.10 -10.37 17.17
C GLN A 183 -1.24 -10.89 16.28
N PHE A 184 -1.33 -10.44 15.02
CA PHE A 184 -2.33 -10.93 14.07
C PHE A 184 -2.19 -12.43 13.81
N ILE A 185 -0.99 -12.94 13.52
CA ILE A 185 -0.75 -14.37 13.27
C ILE A 185 -1.14 -15.18 14.51
N ARG A 186 -0.69 -14.74 15.70
CA ARG A 186 -1.03 -15.39 16.97
C ARG A 186 -2.54 -15.41 17.22
N GLU A 187 -3.23 -14.29 16.99
CA GLU A 187 -4.68 -14.17 17.15
C GLU A 187 -5.45 -14.96 16.09
N TRP A 188 -4.95 -15.05 14.87
CA TRP A 188 -5.57 -15.80 13.77
C TRP A 188 -5.57 -17.29 14.06
N PHE A 189 -4.41 -17.84 14.44
CA PHE A 189 -4.33 -19.23 14.89
C PHE A 189 -5.14 -19.49 16.16
N GLY A 190 -5.20 -18.52 17.09
CA GLY A 190 -6.09 -18.59 18.25
C GLY A 190 -7.59 -18.60 17.89
N PHE A 191 -7.99 -17.83 16.88
CA PHE A 191 -9.37 -17.77 16.39
C PHE A 191 -9.79 -19.04 15.64
N CYS A 192 -8.94 -19.59 14.77
CA CYS A 192 -9.21 -20.87 14.11
C CYS A 192 -9.42 -21.96 15.17
N ARG A 193 -8.50 -22.05 16.13
CA ARG A 193 -8.58 -23.01 17.23
C ARG A 193 -9.87 -22.87 18.06
N ASN A 194 -10.32 -21.66 18.38
CA ASN A 194 -11.59 -21.46 19.11
C ASN A 194 -12.84 -21.70 18.25
N SER A 195 -12.76 -21.50 16.94
CA SER A 195 -13.89 -21.78 16.02
C SER A 195 -14.07 -23.29 15.84
N ASP A 196 -12.99 -24.06 15.88
CA ASP A 196 -13.05 -25.52 15.86
C ASP A 196 -13.77 -26.06 17.11
N TYR A 197 -13.48 -25.55 18.32
CA TYR A 197 -14.17 -25.98 19.54
C TYR A 197 -15.69 -25.75 19.52
N LEU A 198 -16.17 -24.67 18.91
CA LEU A 198 -17.60 -24.37 18.80
C LEU A 198 -18.34 -25.24 17.78
N LEU A 199 -17.62 -25.92 16.88
CA LEU A 199 -18.19 -26.84 15.90
C LEU A 199 -18.26 -28.29 16.42
N TYR A 200 -17.61 -28.60 17.54
CA TYR A 200 -17.62 -29.93 18.18
C TYR A 200 -18.56 -30.01 19.42
N GLU A 201 -19.19 -28.92 19.84
CA GLU A 201 -20.18 -28.89 20.95
C GLU A 201 -21.65 -29.02 20.49
N HIS A 202 -21.89 -29.40 19.23
CA HIS A 202 -23.23 -29.68 18.70
C HIS A 202 -23.35 -31.11 18.15
#